data_AF-A0A183LBM7-F1
#
_entry.id   AF-A0A183LBM7-F1
#
_cell.length_a   1.000
_cell.length_b   1.000
_cell.length_c   1.000
_cell.angle_alpha   90.00
_cell.angle_beta   90.00
_cell.angle_gamma   90.00
#
_symmetry.space_group_name_H-M   'P 1'
#
loop_
_entity.id
_entity.type
_entity.pdbx_description
1 polymer ?
#
loop_
_entity_poly.entity_id
_entity_poly.type
_entity_poly.pdbx_seq_one_letter_code
_entity_poly.pdbx_strand_id
1 'polypeptide(L)'
;MACENKGLYRLLWIPFPLFVVAGVSLPLFGLIICFFVSTYNTFDEVTESVCGVSNFVPSISAVTGIKPQIYLWRYTVGLHSAPRLLLAFIYLRYHMSYHKMFNQSLIYKILTVVAFCLNLLDVGSFVGVAFVSNQENYPLHEHLFIVFLIASTAYMIVTLVVHWIIGITSCTPRFKYSFNLKSLFFGLDVCLILLLVHQFYNHRFTCKANGKFIFYLYNCPTFILLVTTRK
;
A
#
# COMPACT_ATOMS: atom_id res chain seq x y z
N MET A 1 10.89 -8.05 -53.76
CA MET A 1 10.28 -9.39 -53.81
C MET A 1 10.16 -9.92 -52.39
N ALA A 2 8.92 -10.23 -51.98
CA ALA A 2 8.44 -11.08 -50.87
C ALA A 2 9.14 -10.99 -49.48
N CYS A 3 8.48 -10.97 -48.33
CA CYS A 3 7.08 -11.10 -47.90
C CYS A 3 7.06 -10.51 -46.47
N GLU A 4 6.20 -9.54 -46.16
CA GLU A 4 4.94 -9.78 -45.46
C GLU A 4 5.07 -10.42 -44.06
N ASN A 5 5.12 -9.57 -43.02
CA ASN A 5 4.30 -9.75 -41.80
C ASN A 5 4.26 -8.45 -40.96
N LYS A 6 3.56 -7.42 -41.47
CA LYS A 6 3.17 -6.24 -40.67
C LYS A 6 1.72 -6.41 -40.24
N GLY A 7 1.46 -7.35 -39.34
CA GLY A 7 0.09 -7.75 -39.07
C GLY A 7 -0.16 -8.46 -37.74
N LEU A 8 0.53 -8.15 -36.63
CA LEU A 8 0.08 -8.63 -35.30
C LEU A 8 0.70 -7.95 -34.06
N TYR A 9 1.01 -6.65 -34.06
CA TYR A 9 1.57 -6.01 -32.84
C TYR A 9 1.11 -4.57 -32.60
N ARG A 10 -0.08 -4.20 -33.09
CA ARG A 10 -0.61 -2.84 -32.93
C ARG A 10 -2.03 -2.79 -32.38
N LEU A 11 -2.47 -3.80 -31.61
CA LEU A 11 -3.83 -3.80 -31.07
C LEU A 11 -3.99 -3.02 -29.76
N LEU A 12 -2.90 -2.74 -29.02
CA LEU A 12 -2.99 -1.98 -27.77
C LEU A 12 -1.66 -1.30 -27.40
N TRP A 13 -1.48 -0.04 -27.79
CA TRP A 13 -0.38 0.81 -27.31
C TRP A 13 -0.83 1.53 -26.04
N ILE A 14 -0.64 0.90 -24.87
CA ILE A 14 -0.83 1.59 -23.58
C ILE A 14 0.50 2.22 -23.17
N PRO A 15 0.55 3.54 -22.90
CA PRO A 15 1.76 4.16 -22.40
C PRO A 15 2.13 3.57 -21.03
N PHE A 16 3.39 3.16 -20.87
CA PHE A 16 3.88 2.50 -19.65
C PHE A 16 3.48 3.22 -18.34
N PRO A 17 3.53 4.56 -18.23
CA PRO A 17 3.06 5.26 -17.03
C PRO A 17 1.57 5.05 -16.73
N LEU A 18 0.71 4.99 -17.75
CA LEU A 18 -0.73 4.78 -17.57
C LEU A 18 -1.02 3.36 -17.09
N PHE A 19 -0.35 2.37 -17.67
CA PHE A 19 -0.45 0.97 -17.22
C PHE A 19 -0.07 0.83 -15.74
N VAL A 20 1.05 1.44 -15.35
CA VAL A 20 1.53 1.43 -13.96
C VAL A 20 0.55 2.15 -13.04
N VAL A 21 0.11 3.36 -13.37
CA VAL A 21 -0.82 4.12 -12.51
C VAL A 21 -2.15 3.40 -12.37
N ALA A 22 -2.72 2.89 -13.46
CA ALA A 22 -3.95 2.12 -13.44
C ALA A 22 -3.80 0.87 -12.55
N GLY A 23 -2.76 0.06 -12.76
CA GLY A 23 -2.51 -1.14 -11.96
C GLY A 23 -2.26 -0.83 -10.47
N VAL A 24 -1.54 0.27 -10.18
CA VAL A 24 -1.27 0.69 -8.81
C VAL A 24 -2.53 1.19 -8.09
N SER A 25 -3.49 1.76 -8.82
CA SER A 25 -4.75 2.26 -8.26
C SER A 25 -5.82 1.19 -7.97
N LEU A 26 -5.69 -0.02 -8.54
CA LEU A 26 -6.71 -1.08 -8.42
C LEU A 26 -7.09 -1.44 -6.97
N PRO A 27 -6.15 -1.63 -6.02
CA PRO A 27 -6.52 -1.97 -4.65
C PRO A 27 -7.27 -0.85 -3.94
N LEU A 28 -7.01 0.42 -4.27
CA LEU A 28 -7.74 1.54 -3.70
C LEU A 28 -9.23 1.47 -4.10
N PHE A 29 -9.51 1.28 -5.39
CA PHE A 29 -10.87 1.12 -5.87
C PHE A 29 -11.53 -0.16 -5.33
N GLY A 30 -10.79 -1.26 -5.29
CA GLY A 30 -11.25 -2.51 -4.70
C GLY A 30 -11.65 -2.34 -3.24
N LEU A 31 -10.83 -1.66 -2.44
CA LEU A 31 -11.10 -1.38 -1.03
C LEU A 31 -12.36 -0.53 -0.85
N ILE A 32 -12.51 0.53 -1.65
CA ILE A 32 -13.69 1.41 -1.60
C ILE A 32 -14.96 0.62 -1.89
N ILE A 33 -14.95 -0.24 -2.92
CA ILE A 33 -16.08 -1.09 -3.26
C ILE A 33 -16.37 -2.09 -2.13
N CYS A 34 -15.34 -2.77 -1.61
CA CYS A 34 -15.50 -3.70 -0.48
C CYS A 34 -16.12 -3.00 0.73
N PHE A 35 -15.66 -1.79 1.05
CA PHE A 35 -16.18 -1.00 2.17
C PHE A 35 -17.68 -0.67 2.00
N PHE A 36 -18.09 -0.12 0.86
CA PHE A 36 -19.50 0.25 0.65
C PHE A 36 -20.42 -0.97 0.56
N VAL A 37 -19.99 -2.03 -0.13
CA VAL A 37 -20.78 -3.27 -0.25
C VAL A 37 -20.94 -3.95 1.11
N SER A 38 -19.87 -4.01 1.91
CA SER A 38 -19.92 -4.63 3.24
C SER A 38 -20.72 -3.81 4.24
N THR A 39 -20.61 -2.48 4.22
CA THR A 39 -21.42 -1.62 5.10
C THR A 39 -22.90 -1.62 4.76
N TYR A 40 -23.27 -1.80 3.48
CA TYR A 40 -24.68 -1.89 3.09
C TYR A 40 -25.28 -3.27 3.33
N ASN A 41 -24.56 -4.36 3.01
CA ASN A 41 -25.13 -5.71 3.04
C ASN A 41 -24.82 -6.49 4.32
N THR A 42 -23.73 -6.18 5.02
CA THR A 42 -23.21 -7.06 6.08
C THR A 42 -22.60 -6.28 7.24
N PHE A 43 -23.24 -5.16 7.62
CA PHE A 43 -22.70 -4.23 8.63
C PHE A 43 -22.39 -4.91 9.97
N ASP A 44 -23.31 -5.72 10.49
CA ASP A 44 -23.15 -6.36 11.80
C ASP A 44 -21.95 -7.32 11.82
N GLU A 45 -21.77 -8.12 10.77
CA GLU A 45 -20.66 -9.09 10.67
C GLU A 45 -19.30 -8.40 10.54
N VAL A 46 -19.20 -7.28 9.81
CA VAL A 46 -17.91 -6.59 9.63
C VAL A 46 -17.56 -5.65 10.78
N THR A 47 -18.51 -5.35 11.66
CA THR A 47 -18.32 -4.48 12.83
C THR A 47 -18.20 -5.25 14.14
N GLU A 48 -18.55 -6.55 14.16
CA GLU A 48 -18.39 -7.42 15.30
C GLU A 48 -16.93 -7.51 15.75
N SER A 49 -16.71 -7.44 17.07
CA SER A 49 -15.38 -7.54 17.66
C SER A 49 -15.31 -8.68 18.65
N VAL A 50 -14.08 -9.12 18.93
CA VAL A 50 -13.80 -10.14 19.95
C VAL A 50 -14.27 -9.71 21.36
N CYS A 51 -14.42 -8.41 21.62
CA CYS A 51 -14.96 -7.89 22.88
C CYS A 51 -16.50 -7.80 22.89
N GLY A 52 -17.20 -8.17 21.80
CA GLY A 52 -18.64 -7.99 21.67
C GLY A 52 -19.10 -6.52 21.59
N VAL A 53 -18.16 -5.59 21.39
CA VAL A 53 -18.44 -4.15 21.24
C VAL A 53 -18.33 -3.81 19.76
N SER A 54 -19.43 -3.38 19.14
CA SER A 54 -19.43 -3.04 17.71
C SER A 54 -18.58 -1.81 17.42
N ASN A 55 -17.87 -1.86 16.30
CA ASN A 55 -17.17 -0.69 15.76
C ASN A 55 -18.09 0.13 14.87
N PHE A 56 -18.00 1.45 14.97
CA PHE A 56 -18.73 2.33 14.03
C PHE A 56 -18.18 2.20 12.59
N VAL A 57 -16.88 1.97 12.44
CA VAL A 57 -16.22 1.75 11.15
C VAL A 57 -15.61 0.34 11.17
N PRO A 58 -15.98 -0.54 10.23
CA PRO A 58 -15.38 -1.86 10.15
C PRO A 58 -13.89 -1.77 9.79
N SER A 59 -13.09 -2.72 10.28
CA SER A 59 -11.68 -2.79 9.91
C SER A 59 -11.51 -3.15 8.43
N ILE A 60 -10.39 -2.73 7.83
CA ILE A 60 -10.06 -3.06 6.43
C ILE A 60 -10.09 -4.59 6.23
N SER A 61 -9.40 -5.34 7.09
CA SER A 61 -9.35 -6.80 7.01
C SER A 61 -10.73 -7.45 7.14
N ALA A 62 -11.67 -6.86 7.89
CA ALA A 62 -13.03 -7.37 7.98
C ALA A 62 -13.81 -7.17 6.66
N VAL A 63 -13.78 -5.97 6.08
CA VAL A 63 -14.51 -5.70 4.83
C VAL A 63 -13.92 -6.40 3.61
N THR A 64 -12.62 -6.71 3.63
CA THR A 64 -11.93 -7.46 2.56
C THR A 64 -11.89 -8.96 2.80
N GLY A 65 -12.20 -9.43 4.02
CA GLY A 65 -12.12 -10.84 4.42
C GLY A 65 -13.40 -11.64 4.23
N ILE A 66 -14.51 -10.95 3.92
CA ILE A 66 -15.86 -11.52 3.79
C ILE A 66 -16.23 -11.85 2.34
N LYS A 67 -17.11 -12.84 2.13
CA LYS A 67 -17.61 -13.22 0.80
C LYS A 67 -18.82 -12.37 0.39
N PRO A 68 -18.93 -11.93 -0.88
CA PRO A 68 -18.02 -12.16 -2.01
C PRO A 68 -16.84 -11.17 -2.17
N GLN A 69 -16.72 -10.16 -1.31
CA GLN A 69 -15.77 -9.05 -1.38
C GLN A 69 -14.30 -9.51 -1.43
N ILE A 70 -13.99 -10.61 -0.73
CA ILE A 70 -12.67 -11.25 -0.71
C ILE A 70 -12.18 -11.62 -2.11
N TYR A 71 -13.07 -12.02 -3.03
CA TYR A 71 -12.68 -12.36 -4.40
C TYR A 71 -12.24 -11.12 -5.18
N LEU A 72 -12.97 -10.01 -5.03
CA LEU A 72 -12.61 -8.72 -5.61
C LEU A 72 -11.28 -8.21 -5.02
N TRP A 73 -11.10 -8.32 -3.71
CA TRP A 73 -9.88 -7.92 -3.03
C TRP A 73 -8.67 -8.71 -3.52
N ARG A 74 -8.74 -10.05 -3.53
CA ARG A 74 -7.69 -10.93 -4.05
C ARG A 74 -7.33 -10.60 -5.51
N TYR A 75 -8.33 -10.35 -6.36
CA TYR A 75 -8.10 -10.00 -7.76
C TYR A 75 -7.38 -8.66 -7.93
N THR A 76 -7.86 -7.61 -7.25
CA THR A 76 -7.28 -6.26 -7.34
C THR A 76 -5.85 -6.22 -6.79
N VAL A 77 -5.58 -6.89 -5.67
CA VAL A 77 -4.22 -6.99 -5.10
C VAL A 77 -3.31 -7.87 -5.98
N GLY A 78 -3.82 -8.99 -6.51
CA GLY A 78 -3.09 -9.85 -7.42
C GLY A 78 -2.63 -9.11 -8.67
N LEU A 79 -3.53 -8.38 -9.34
CA LEU A 79 -3.20 -7.57 -10.52
C LEU A 79 -2.24 -6.41 -10.21
N HIS A 80 -2.37 -5.81 -9.02
CA HIS A 80 -1.50 -4.73 -8.56
C HIS A 80 -0.04 -5.19 -8.32
N SER A 81 0.15 -6.46 -7.95
CA SER A 81 1.48 -6.98 -7.60
C SER A 81 2.46 -6.95 -8.79
N ALA A 82 2.01 -7.34 -9.98
CA ALA A 82 2.84 -7.42 -11.19
C ALA A 82 3.51 -6.09 -11.59
N PRO A 83 2.79 -4.96 -11.76
CA PRO A 83 3.42 -3.68 -12.08
C PRO A 83 4.37 -3.19 -10.98
N ARG A 84 4.10 -3.48 -9.70
CA ARG A 84 5.01 -3.11 -8.60
C ARG A 84 6.31 -3.92 -8.62
N LEU A 85 6.23 -5.23 -8.85
CA LEU A 85 7.42 -6.07 -9.00
C LEU A 85 8.25 -5.63 -10.22
N LEU A 86 7.59 -5.37 -11.35
CA LEU A 86 8.25 -4.85 -12.56
C LEU A 86 8.97 -3.53 -12.27
N LEU A 87 8.31 -2.58 -11.60
CA LEU A 87 8.93 -1.33 -11.18
C LEU A 87 10.13 -1.57 -10.27
N ALA A 88 10.05 -2.48 -9.30
CA ALA A 88 11.16 -2.80 -8.40
C ALA A 88 12.41 -3.24 -9.18
N PHE A 89 12.24 -4.11 -10.18
CA PHE A 89 13.33 -4.53 -11.06
C PHE A 89 13.89 -3.39 -11.91
N ILE A 90 13.02 -2.54 -12.47
CA ILE A 90 13.44 -1.38 -13.27
C ILE A 90 14.24 -0.40 -12.40
N TYR A 91 13.77 -0.09 -11.19
CA TYR A 91 14.48 0.78 -10.26
C TYR A 91 15.83 0.20 -9.84
N LEU A 92 15.90 -1.10 -9.53
CA LEU A 92 17.17 -1.77 -9.23
C LEU A 92 18.17 -1.60 -10.38
N ARG A 93 17.75 -1.87 -11.62
CA ARG A 93 18.62 -1.74 -12.81
C ARG A 93 19.03 -0.30 -13.06
N TYR A 94 18.08 0.64 -12.95
CA TYR A 94 18.32 2.07 -13.09
C TYR A 94 19.37 2.57 -12.09
N HIS A 95 19.18 2.30 -10.80
CA HIS A 95 20.10 2.73 -9.75
C HIS A 95 21.47 2.06 -9.86
N MET A 96 21.53 0.77 -10.23
CA MET A 96 22.79 0.07 -10.48
C MET A 96 23.56 0.62 -11.68
N SER A 97 22.87 1.04 -12.75
CA SER A 97 23.50 1.72 -13.89
C SER A 97 23.97 3.12 -13.50
N TYR A 98 23.19 3.83 -12.70
CA TYR A 98 23.51 5.18 -12.21
C TYR A 98 24.79 5.18 -11.35
N HIS A 99 24.98 4.16 -10.51
CA HIS A 99 26.20 3.99 -9.70
C HIS A 99 27.48 3.96 -10.55
N LYS A 100 27.45 3.28 -11.71
CA LYS A 100 28.62 3.19 -12.61
C LYS A 100 29.04 4.55 -13.17
N MET A 101 28.11 5.50 -13.28
CA MET A 101 28.35 6.81 -13.88
C MET A 101 28.94 7.82 -12.88
N PHE A 102 28.72 7.65 -11.58
CA PHE A 102 29.05 8.64 -10.55
C PHE A 102 30.06 8.18 -9.48
N ASN A 103 30.79 7.08 -9.74
CA ASN A 103 31.79 6.49 -8.83
C ASN A 103 31.34 6.47 -7.35
N GLN A 104 30.06 6.12 -7.14
CA GLN A 104 29.41 6.24 -5.84
C GLN A 104 29.89 5.15 -4.87
N SER A 105 29.67 5.38 -3.58
CA SER A 105 30.16 4.51 -2.51
C SER A 105 29.48 3.13 -2.50
N LEU A 106 30.18 2.11 -1.98
CA LEU A 106 29.64 0.77 -1.69
C LEU A 106 28.31 0.82 -0.93
N ILE A 107 28.14 1.82 -0.07
CA ILE A 107 26.93 2.08 0.71
C ILE A 107 25.70 2.30 -0.19
N TYR A 108 25.83 3.08 -1.28
CA TYR A 108 24.72 3.30 -2.21
C TYR A 108 24.26 2.01 -2.88
N LYS A 109 25.22 1.14 -3.28
CA LYS A 109 24.91 -0.16 -3.88
C LYS A 109 24.16 -1.05 -2.88
N ILE A 110 24.62 -1.11 -1.63
CA ILE A 110 23.96 -1.86 -0.56
C ILE A 110 22.54 -1.34 -0.33
N LEU A 111 22.36 -0.02 -0.17
CA LEU A 111 21.05 0.59 0.02
C LEU A 111 20.09 0.29 -1.14
N THR A 112 20.59 0.29 -2.38
CA THR A 112 19.78 -0.05 -3.56
C THR A 112 19.29 -1.51 -3.52
N VAL A 113 20.16 -2.45 -3.16
CA VAL A 113 19.80 -3.87 -3.02
C VAL A 113 18.82 -4.07 -1.86
N VAL A 114 19.07 -3.43 -0.72
CA VAL A 114 18.18 -3.46 0.45
C VAL A 114 16.81 -2.91 0.10
N ALA A 115 16.72 -1.77 -0.61
CA ALA A 115 15.45 -1.23 -1.07
C ALA A 115 14.70 -2.21 -1.97
N PHE A 116 15.40 -2.89 -2.88
CA PHE A 116 14.79 -3.92 -3.72
C PHE A 116 14.24 -5.09 -2.91
N CYS A 117 15.02 -5.64 -1.97
CA CYS A 117 14.57 -6.74 -1.10
C CYS A 117 13.38 -6.34 -0.23
N LEU A 118 13.40 -5.13 0.35
CA LEU A 118 12.29 -4.61 1.15
C LEU A 118 11.03 -4.42 0.31
N ASN A 119 11.15 -3.99 -0.94
CA ASN A 119 10.00 -3.88 -1.86
C ASN A 119 9.42 -5.26 -2.21
N LEU A 120 10.27 -6.27 -2.42
CA LEU A 120 9.79 -7.65 -2.60
C LEU A 120 9.05 -8.16 -1.36
N LEU A 121 9.59 -7.90 -0.17
CA LEU A 121 8.96 -8.29 1.09
C LEU A 121 7.64 -7.55 1.31
N ASP A 122 7.59 -6.25 1.04
CA ASP A 122 6.39 -5.41 1.09
C ASP A 122 5.30 -5.96 0.15
N VAL A 123 5.59 -6.12 -1.13
CA VAL A 123 4.62 -6.64 -2.10
C VAL A 123 4.20 -8.07 -1.76
N GLY A 124 5.14 -8.93 -1.39
CA GLY A 124 4.86 -10.33 -1.04
C GLY A 124 3.97 -10.46 0.19
N SER A 125 4.26 -9.69 1.25
CA SER A 125 3.44 -9.67 2.46
C SER A 125 2.07 -9.04 2.23
N PHE A 126 1.96 -7.98 1.43
CA PHE A 126 0.67 -7.39 1.06
C PHE A 126 -0.22 -8.37 0.28
N VAL A 127 0.35 -9.11 -0.67
CA VAL A 127 -0.35 -10.20 -1.35
C VAL A 127 -0.74 -11.29 -0.34
N GLY A 128 0.17 -11.66 0.58
CA GLY A 128 -0.13 -12.60 1.66
C GLY A 128 -1.36 -12.18 2.48
N VAL A 129 -1.42 -10.93 2.94
CA VAL A 129 -2.56 -10.36 3.69
C VAL A 129 -3.87 -10.43 2.89
N ALA A 130 -3.81 -10.24 1.57
CA ALA A 130 -5.00 -10.30 0.73
C ALA A 130 -5.50 -11.73 0.48
N PHE A 131 -4.60 -12.71 0.43
CA PHE A 131 -4.95 -14.10 0.14
C PHE A 131 -5.27 -14.91 1.40
N VAL A 132 -4.62 -14.64 2.52
CA VAL A 132 -4.95 -15.26 3.82
C VAL A 132 -5.98 -14.39 4.51
N SER A 133 -7.24 -14.80 4.55
CA SER A 133 -8.27 -14.02 5.24
C SER A 133 -8.08 -14.05 6.76
N ASN A 134 -8.44 -12.96 7.42
CA ASN A 134 -8.53 -12.91 8.88
C ASN A 134 -9.55 -13.92 9.45
N GLN A 135 -10.59 -14.28 8.68
CA GLN A 135 -11.56 -15.32 9.03
C GLN A 135 -10.99 -16.74 8.88
N GLU A 136 -10.03 -16.95 7.97
CA GLU A 136 -9.42 -18.26 7.67
C GLU A 136 -8.31 -18.60 8.67
N ASN A 137 -7.39 -17.67 8.90
CA ASN A 137 -6.27 -17.84 9.83
C ASN A 137 -5.82 -16.48 10.37
N TYR A 138 -6.44 -16.06 11.47
CA TYR A 138 -6.15 -14.77 12.10
C TYR A 138 -4.67 -14.61 12.51
N PRO A 139 -4.02 -15.55 13.21
CA PRO A 139 -2.61 -15.39 13.60
C PRO A 139 -1.67 -15.18 12.42
N LEU A 140 -1.85 -15.96 11.34
CA LEU A 140 -1.01 -15.81 10.15
C LEU A 140 -1.28 -14.48 9.43
N HIS A 141 -2.55 -14.08 9.30
CA HIS A 141 -2.94 -12.80 8.72
C HIS A 141 -2.33 -11.61 9.48
N GLU A 142 -2.40 -11.63 10.81
CA GLU A 142 -1.81 -10.59 11.68
C GLU A 142 -0.29 -10.49 11.49
N HIS A 143 0.42 -11.62 11.47
CA HIS A 143 1.86 -11.62 11.21
C HIS A 143 2.22 -11.06 9.82
N LEU A 144 1.48 -11.44 8.78
CA LEU A 144 1.69 -10.92 7.43
C LEU A 144 1.42 -9.40 7.37
N PHE A 145 0.41 -8.91 8.07
CA PHE A 145 0.08 -7.50 8.16
C PHE A 145 1.19 -6.70 8.87
N ILE A 146 1.74 -7.22 9.97
CA ILE A 146 2.86 -6.59 10.67
C ILE A 146 4.10 -6.54 9.79
N VAL A 147 4.44 -7.65 9.10
CA VAL A 147 5.58 -7.69 8.17
C VAL A 147 5.40 -6.68 7.04
N PHE A 148 4.20 -6.56 6.48
CA PHE A 148 3.86 -5.56 5.47
C PHE A 148 4.10 -4.13 5.96
N LEU A 149 3.61 -3.77 7.16
CA LEU A 149 3.81 -2.44 7.73
C LEU A 149 5.29 -2.12 7.95
N ILE A 150 6.07 -3.06 8.49
CA ILE A 150 7.50 -2.86 8.74
C ILE A 150 8.27 -2.76 7.41
N ALA A 151 8.00 -3.66 6.46
CA ALA A 151 8.70 -3.72 5.18
C ALA A 151 8.43 -2.46 4.32
N SER A 152 7.19 -2.01 4.24
CA SER A 152 6.80 -0.79 3.50
C SER A 152 7.43 0.48 4.10
N THR A 153 7.39 0.61 5.44
CA THR A 153 8.02 1.72 6.16
C THR A 153 9.54 1.74 5.93
N ALA A 154 10.20 0.59 6.11
CA ALA A 154 11.64 0.47 5.91
C ALA A 154 12.03 0.73 4.44
N TYR A 155 11.26 0.22 3.48
CA TYR A 155 11.46 0.48 2.05
C TYR A 155 11.41 1.98 1.74
N MET A 156 10.44 2.71 2.30
CA MET A 156 10.29 4.14 2.09
C MET A 156 11.47 4.92 2.68
N ILE A 157 11.92 4.58 3.90
CA ILE A 157 13.11 5.18 4.53
C ILE A 157 14.33 5.00 3.65
N VAL A 158 14.63 3.76 3.24
CA VAL A 158 15.80 3.47 2.40
C VAL A 158 15.69 4.21 1.06
N THR A 159 14.50 4.27 0.46
CA THR A 159 14.27 5.01 -0.79
C THR A 159 14.52 6.51 -0.63
N LEU A 160 14.09 7.12 0.49
CA LEU A 160 14.36 8.52 0.79
C LEU A 160 15.85 8.78 0.99
N VAL A 161 16.57 7.90 1.67
CA VAL A 161 18.04 7.99 1.82
C VAL A 161 18.74 7.91 0.47
N VAL A 162 18.34 6.96 -0.39
CA VAL A 162 18.87 6.85 -1.76
C VAL A 162 18.60 8.11 -2.57
N HIS A 163 17.39 8.67 -2.49
CA HIS A 163 17.04 9.92 -3.18
C HIS A 163 17.79 11.12 -2.64
N TRP A 164 18.07 11.17 -1.34
CA TRP A 164 18.86 12.24 -0.72
C TRP A 164 20.31 12.22 -1.24
N ILE A 165 20.94 11.04 -1.30
CA ILE A 165 22.29 10.87 -1.87
C ILE A 165 22.34 11.32 -3.34
N ILE A 166 21.33 10.95 -4.14
CA ILE A 166 21.23 11.38 -5.53
C ILE A 166 20.96 12.89 -5.63
N GLY A 167 20.13 13.45 -4.74
CA GLY A 167 19.80 14.87 -4.71
C GLY A 167 21.01 15.76 -4.43
N ILE A 168 21.97 15.29 -3.62
CA ILE A 168 23.25 15.98 -3.39
C ILE A 168 24.07 16.08 -4.69
N THR A 169 23.99 15.07 -5.55
CA THR A 169 24.79 15.00 -6.79
C THR A 169 24.07 15.57 -8.01
N SER A 170 22.73 15.62 -7.98
CA SER A 170 21.88 15.88 -9.13
C SER A 170 20.93 17.03 -8.85
N CYS A 171 21.35 18.26 -9.18
CA CYS A 171 20.58 19.49 -8.98
C CYS A 171 19.49 19.68 -10.04
N THR A 172 18.51 18.77 -10.14
CA THR A 172 17.31 19.01 -10.98
C THR A 172 16.08 19.30 -10.12
N PRO A 173 15.23 20.28 -10.50
CA PRO A 173 14.04 20.65 -9.74
C PRO A 173 13.03 19.50 -9.60
N ARG A 174 13.02 18.57 -10.55
CA ARG A 174 12.16 17.37 -10.53
C ARG A 174 12.52 16.41 -9.38
N PHE A 175 13.81 16.25 -9.06
CA PHE A 175 14.22 15.41 -7.93
C PHE A 175 13.77 16.02 -6.60
N LYS A 176 13.92 17.34 -6.42
CA LYS A 176 13.49 18.05 -5.22
C LYS A 176 11.97 17.94 -4.99
N TYR A 177 11.18 18.12 -6.04
CA TYR A 177 9.72 17.93 -5.97
C TYR A 177 9.34 16.50 -5.58
N SER A 178 9.94 15.50 -6.25
CA SER A 178 9.70 14.08 -5.95
C SER A 178 10.08 13.71 -4.51
N PHE A 179 11.23 14.21 -4.02
CA PHE A 179 11.69 13.99 -2.66
C PHE A 179 10.72 14.58 -1.62
N ASN A 180 10.32 15.83 -1.79
CA ASN A 180 9.38 16.49 -0.88
C ASN A 180 8.03 15.75 -0.82
N LEU A 181 7.52 15.34 -1.98
CA LEU A 181 6.26 14.60 -2.06
C LEU A 181 6.36 13.23 -1.37
N LYS A 182 7.45 12.48 -1.59
CA LYS A 182 7.69 11.20 -0.91
C LYS A 182 7.85 11.35 0.60
N SER A 183 8.56 12.40 1.03
CA SER A 183 8.76 12.68 2.45
C SER A 183 7.45 13.08 3.14
N LEU A 184 6.59 13.85 2.46
CA LEU A 184 5.24 14.16 2.95
C LEU A 184 4.40 12.89 3.11
N PHE A 185 4.33 12.06 2.07
CA PHE A 185 3.56 10.81 2.13
C PHE A 185 4.10 9.84 3.18
N PHE A 186 5.42 9.78 3.36
CA PHE A 186 6.03 8.99 4.44
C PHE A 186 5.63 9.52 5.83
N GLY A 187 5.65 10.84 6.04
CA GLY A 187 5.20 11.43 7.31
C GLY A 187 3.73 11.12 7.60
N LEU A 188 2.87 11.24 6.58
CA LEU A 188 1.45 10.89 6.70
C LEU A 188 1.24 9.40 7.00
N ASP A 189 1.99 8.52 6.32
CA ASP A 189 1.93 7.07 6.52
C ASP A 189 2.32 6.68 7.96
N VAL A 190 3.45 7.20 8.48
CA VAL A 190 3.86 6.96 9.87
C VAL A 190 2.81 7.45 10.87
N CYS A 191 2.23 8.63 10.65
CA CYS A 191 1.13 9.13 11.48
C CYS A 191 -0.08 8.19 11.47
N LEU A 192 -0.47 7.67 10.30
CA LEU A 192 -1.57 6.72 10.15
C LEU A 192 -1.27 5.38 10.81
N ILE A 193 -0.04 4.87 10.72
CA ILE A 193 0.38 3.63 11.38
C ILE A 193 0.31 3.77 12.90
N LEU A 194 0.81 4.88 13.45
CA LEU A 194 0.73 5.14 14.90
C LEU A 194 -0.72 5.22 15.38
N LEU A 195 -1.58 5.88 14.61
CA LEU A 195 -3.02 5.93 14.87
C LEU A 195 -3.64 4.53 14.84
N LEU A 196 -3.31 3.72 13.84
CA LEU A 196 -3.80 2.35 13.69
C LEU A 196 -3.37 1.48 14.88
N VAL A 197 -2.12 1.54 15.29
CA VAL A 197 -1.60 0.80 16.45
C VAL A 197 -2.30 1.24 17.73
N HIS A 198 -2.49 2.55 17.93
CA HIS A 198 -3.21 3.08 19.08
C HIS A 198 -4.65 2.58 19.14
N GLN A 199 -5.36 2.60 18.02
CA GLN A 199 -6.74 2.10 17.91
C GLN A 199 -6.80 0.59 18.12
N PHE A 200 -5.89 -0.16 17.50
CA PHE A 200 -5.82 -1.60 17.66
C PHE A 200 -5.59 -1.99 19.12
N TYR A 201 -4.68 -1.30 19.81
CA TYR A 201 -4.42 -1.54 21.23
C TYR A 201 -5.64 -1.26 22.11
N ASN A 202 -6.27 -0.09 21.96
CA ASN A 202 -7.44 0.28 22.75
C ASN A 202 -8.61 -0.68 22.51
N HIS A 203 -8.86 -1.02 21.25
CA HIS A 203 -9.95 -1.88 20.87
C HIS A 203 -9.73 -3.33 21.33
N ARG A 204 -8.52 -3.86 21.20
CA ARG A 204 -8.20 -5.26 21.53
C ARG A 204 -8.02 -5.51 23.02
N PHE A 205 -7.31 -4.62 23.73
CA PHE A 205 -6.91 -4.85 25.12
C PHE A 205 -7.78 -4.10 26.13
N THR A 206 -8.34 -2.96 25.75
CA THR A 206 -9.18 -2.16 26.66
C THR A 206 -10.68 -2.26 26.38
N CYS A 207 -11.07 -3.01 25.33
CA CYS A 207 -12.45 -3.20 24.89
C CYS A 207 -13.27 -1.89 24.83
N LYS A 208 -12.63 -0.80 24.46
CA LYS A 208 -13.29 0.51 24.29
C LYS A 208 -13.86 0.61 22.88
N ALA A 209 -15.10 1.07 22.77
CA ALA A 209 -15.70 1.38 21.48
C ALA A 209 -14.90 2.49 20.76
N ASN A 210 -14.57 2.27 19.50
CA ASN A 210 -13.80 3.24 18.68
C ASN A 210 -14.59 4.52 18.35
N GLY A 211 -15.88 4.60 18.68
CA GLY A 211 -16.75 5.76 18.41
C GLY A 211 -16.31 7.07 19.09
N LYS A 212 -15.51 7.01 20.17
CA LYS A 212 -15.00 8.23 20.83
C LYS A 212 -13.86 8.91 20.06
N PHE A 213 -13.14 8.20 19.18
CA PHE A 213 -11.95 8.73 18.52
C PHE A 213 -12.25 9.48 17.20
N ILE A 214 -13.33 9.14 16.49
CA ILE A 214 -13.78 9.85 15.28
C ILE A 214 -14.09 11.33 15.59
N PHE A 215 -14.61 11.62 16.78
CA PHE A 215 -14.81 12.99 17.27
C PHE A 215 -13.50 13.77 17.45
N TYR A 216 -12.36 13.11 17.71
CA TYR A 216 -11.06 13.77 17.80
C TYR A 216 -10.44 14.06 16.42
N LEU A 217 -10.66 13.18 15.43
CA LEU A 217 -10.23 13.41 14.05
C LEU A 217 -10.99 14.55 13.37
N TYR A 218 -12.26 14.79 13.72
CA TYR A 218 -13.03 15.94 13.21
C TYR A 218 -12.40 17.31 13.55
N ASN A 219 -11.57 17.39 14.59
CA ASN A 219 -10.84 18.61 14.95
C ASN A 219 -9.44 18.72 14.28
N CYS A 220 -9.03 17.74 13.49
CA CYS A 220 -7.75 17.73 12.77
C CYS A 220 -8.03 17.77 11.25
N PRO A 221 -7.77 18.91 10.57
CA PRO A 221 -8.33 19.20 9.23
C PRO A 221 -7.75 18.37 8.06
N THR A 222 -7.07 17.25 8.30
CA THR A 222 -6.35 16.50 7.26
C THR A 222 -6.80 15.06 7.01
N PHE A 223 -7.83 14.57 7.70
CA PHE A 223 -8.30 13.19 7.50
C PHE A 223 -9.80 13.13 7.27
N ILE A 224 -10.18 13.25 6.00
CA ILE A 224 -11.54 12.96 5.54
C ILE A 224 -11.68 11.44 5.40
N LEU A 225 -12.29 10.81 6.40
CA LEU A 225 -12.95 9.51 6.27
C LEU A 225 -14.45 9.78 6.43
N LEU A 226 -15.09 10.04 5.30
CA LEU A 226 -16.54 10.20 5.17
C LEU A 226 -17.23 8.89 5.55
N VAL A 227 -18.13 8.90 6.53
CA VAL A 227 -19.50 8.37 6.36
C VAL A 227 -20.45 9.18 7.24
N THR A 228 -21.42 9.79 6.57
CA THR A 228 -22.54 10.55 7.12
C THR A 228 -23.49 9.63 7.88
N THR A 229 -23.89 10.02 9.09
CA THR A 229 -24.95 9.36 9.85
C THR A 229 -26.32 9.62 9.20
N ARG A 230 -27.12 8.58 8.96
CA ARG A 230 -28.59 8.70 8.98
C ARG A 230 -29.09 8.20 10.32
N LYS A 231 -30.04 8.94 10.88
CA LYS A 231 -30.76 8.70 12.12
C LYS A 231 -31.47 7.36 12.13
#